data_AF-A0A9X1PXC6-F1
#
_entry.id   AF-A0A9X1PXC6-F1
#
_cell.length_a   1.000
_cell.length_b   1.000
_cell.length_c   1.000
_cell.angle_alpha   90.00
_cell.angle_beta   90.00
_cell.angle_gamma   90.00
#
_symmetry.space_group_name_H-M   'P 1'
#
loop_
_entity.id
_entity.type
_entity.pdbx_description
1 polymer ?
#
loop_
_entity_poly.entity_id
_entity_poly.type
_entity_poly.pdbx_seq_one_letter_code
_entity_poly.pdbx_strand_id
1 'polypeptide(L)'
;MVRYAEPGAVRWVESGGGPLIAVPETVLPFWAGADGDETASDYDRACEVDGFVGLLPVGDSAALVLGDEPASTAYLPEHGVFVRWCAADSEAELLARVPAALAGAVWEHEVRWKVPGTVVLFDSAWPGPETERTDHLRVALEPGAYAVRAAQVRPGPETWLGLVQLERLPRSD
;
A
#
# COMPACT_ATOMS: atom_id res chain seq x y z
N MET A 1 19.75 -16.17 -3.99
CA MET A 1 19.19 -16.72 -5.24
C MET A 1 18.51 -15.56 -5.96
N VAL A 2 19.08 -15.08 -7.07
CA VAL A 2 18.52 -13.94 -7.80
C VAL A 2 17.29 -14.46 -8.56
N ARG A 3 16.09 -14.00 -8.19
CA ARG A 3 14.88 -14.21 -8.98
C ARG A 3 14.87 -13.14 -10.07
N TYR A 4 15.03 -13.56 -11.32
CA TYR A 4 14.73 -12.69 -12.46
C TYR A 4 13.21 -12.61 -12.56
N ALA A 5 12.65 -11.42 -12.38
CA ALA A 5 11.25 -11.17 -12.68
C ALA A 5 11.09 -11.20 -14.21
N GLU A 6 10.22 -12.08 -14.72
CA GLU A 6 9.83 -12.07 -16.13
C GLU A 6 9.22 -10.70 -16.48
N PRO A 7 9.48 -10.13 -17.66
CA PRO A 7 8.84 -8.89 -18.09
C PRO A 7 7.31 -9.04 -18.08
N GLY A 8 6.64 -8.26 -17.23
CA GLY A 8 5.19 -8.37 -17.00
C GLY A 8 4.80 -9.13 -15.72
N ALA A 9 5.76 -9.64 -14.95
CA ALA A 9 5.50 -10.18 -13.61
C ALA A 9 5.13 -9.06 -12.63
N VAL A 10 4.07 -9.28 -11.85
CA VAL A 10 3.65 -8.36 -10.79
C VAL A 10 4.65 -8.42 -9.64
N ARG A 11 5.08 -7.26 -9.13
CA ARG A 11 5.98 -7.18 -7.98
C ARG A 11 5.18 -7.07 -6.69
N TRP A 12 5.39 -8.04 -5.80
CA TRP A 12 4.82 -8.05 -4.46
C TRP A 12 5.83 -7.53 -3.44
N VAL A 13 5.33 -6.78 -2.47
CA VAL A 13 6.03 -6.40 -1.25
C VAL A 13 5.47 -7.25 -0.13
N GLU A 14 6.36 -7.98 0.55
CA GLU A 14 5.99 -8.83 1.68
C GLU A 14 5.85 -8.01 2.95
N SER A 15 4.89 -8.39 3.80
CA SER A 15 4.80 -7.91 5.17
C SER A 15 5.50 -8.89 6.12
N GLY A 16 6.34 -8.35 7.00
CA GLY A 16 6.99 -9.06 8.10
C GLY A 16 6.10 -9.25 9.33
N GLY A 17 4.80 -8.95 9.23
CA GLY A 17 3.81 -9.12 10.29
C GLY A 17 3.12 -7.83 10.74
N GLY A 18 3.57 -6.66 10.26
CA GLY A 18 2.95 -5.36 10.49
C GLY A 18 2.31 -4.77 9.21
N PRO A 19 1.74 -3.56 9.30
CA PRO A 19 1.16 -2.92 8.14
C PRO A 19 2.23 -2.57 7.10
N LEU A 20 1.86 -2.64 5.83
CA LEU A 20 2.67 -2.02 4.78
C LEU A 20 2.31 -0.54 4.68
N ILE A 21 3.27 0.28 4.27
CA ILE A 21 3.11 1.73 4.19
C ILE A 21 3.64 2.25 2.86
N ALA A 22 2.89 3.18 2.25
CA ALA A 22 3.32 3.94 1.09
C ALA A 22 3.70 5.37 1.51
N VAL A 23 5.00 5.67 1.48
CA VAL A 23 5.55 6.97 1.88
C VAL A 23 6.01 7.75 0.65
N PRO A 24 5.65 9.04 0.49
CA PRO A 24 6.19 9.85 -0.59
C PRO A 24 7.72 9.92 -0.56
N GLU A 25 8.36 9.74 -1.72
CA GLU A 25 9.83 9.67 -1.81
C GLU A 25 10.51 10.93 -1.25
N THR A 26 9.86 12.10 -1.36
CA THR A 26 10.36 13.38 -0.86
C THR A 26 10.45 13.47 0.66
N VAL A 27 9.68 12.66 1.40
CA VAL A 27 9.68 12.62 2.87
C VAL A 27 10.13 11.28 3.43
N LEU A 28 10.51 10.34 2.57
CA LEU A 28 10.97 9.00 2.95
C LEU A 28 12.10 9.04 4.00
N PRO A 29 13.09 9.97 3.95
CA PRO A 29 14.13 10.03 4.97
C PRO A 29 13.65 10.34 6.39
N PHE A 30 12.41 10.82 6.56
CA PHE A 30 11.82 11.13 7.87
C PHE A 30 11.05 9.97 8.48
N TRP A 31 10.88 8.85 7.77
CA TRP A 31 10.29 7.64 8.34
C TRP A 31 11.37 6.84 9.07
N ALA A 32 11.28 6.74 10.39
CA ALA A 32 12.24 6.05 11.26
C ALA A 32 11.96 4.54 11.41
N GLY A 33 10.78 4.08 11.00
CA GLY A 33 10.36 2.69 11.19
C GLY A 33 10.24 2.31 12.68
N ALA A 34 10.63 1.10 13.03
CA ALA A 34 10.62 0.59 14.40
C ALA A 34 11.82 1.07 15.24
N ASP A 35 12.83 1.70 14.64
CA ASP A 35 14.05 2.16 15.30
C ASP A 35 13.90 3.55 15.97
N GLY A 36 12.70 4.15 15.93
CA GLY A 36 12.43 5.46 16.51
C GLY A 36 12.68 5.51 18.02
N ASP A 37 13.25 6.61 18.52
CA ASP A 37 13.52 6.85 19.95
C ASP A 37 12.40 7.60 20.69
N GLU A 38 11.30 7.88 19.98
CA GLU A 38 10.11 8.52 20.54
C GLU A 38 9.31 7.55 21.43
N THR A 39 8.33 8.09 22.17
CA THR A 39 7.46 7.29 23.05
C THR A 39 6.63 6.25 22.29
N ALA A 40 6.36 6.52 21.00
CA ALA A 40 5.82 5.56 20.04
C ALA A 40 6.65 5.67 18.76
N SER A 41 7.15 4.55 18.25
CA SER A 41 7.87 4.54 16.97
C SER A 41 6.93 4.81 15.80
N ASP A 42 7.47 5.14 14.63
CA ASP A 42 6.67 5.27 13.42
C ASP A 42 5.92 3.97 13.07
N TYR A 43 6.56 2.83 13.33
CA TYR A 43 5.93 1.52 13.24
C TYR A 43 4.75 1.36 14.20
N ASP A 44 4.88 1.76 15.46
CA ASP A 44 3.79 1.68 16.44
C ASP A 44 2.60 2.54 16.00
N ARG A 45 2.88 3.77 15.54
CA ARG A 45 1.87 4.67 14.98
C ARG A 45 1.15 4.06 13.77
N ALA A 46 1.84 3.30 12.94
CA ALA A 46 1.24 2.59 11.81
C ALA A 46 0.36 1.42 12.28
N CYS A 47 0.80 0.67 13.29
CA CYS A 47 0.02 -0.43 13.88
C CYS A 47 -1.26 0.03 14.57
N GLU A 48 -1.29 1.26 15.09
CA GLU A 48 -2.46 1.86 15.73
C GLU A 48 -3.52 2.37 14.74
N VAL A 49 -3.25 2.34 13.43
CA VAL A 49 -4.24 2.73 12.42
C VAL A 49 -5.34 1.67 12.35
N ASP A 50 -6.52 2.03 12.84
CA ASP A 50 -7.72 1.22 12.72
C ASP A 50 -8.24 1.17 11.27
N GLY A 51 -8.66 -0.02 10.84
CA GLY A 51 -9.31 -0.24 9.54
C GLY A 51 -8.32 -0.49 8.39
N PHE A 52 -8.84 -0.46 7.15
CA PHE A 52 -8.09 -0.91 5.97
C PHE A 52 -7.05 0.10 5.47
N VAL A 53 -7.29 1.40 5.68
CA VAL A 53 -6.36 2.47 5.29
C VAL A 53 -6.41 3.62 6.27
N GLY A 54 -5.28 4.31 6.42
CA GLY A 54 -5.18 5.56 7.19
C GLY A 54 -3.99 6.40 6.74
N LEU A 55 -3.95 7.66 7.21
CA LEU A 55 -2.88 8.60 6.88
C LEU A 55 -2.09 8.97 8.13
N LEU A 56 -0.77 8.91 8.04
CA LEU A 56 0.14 9.37 9.09
C LEU A 56 1.00 10.53 8.58
N PRO A 57 1.18 11.62 9.35
CA PRO A 57 2.09 12.69 8.98
C PRO A 57 3.55 12.20 8.98
N VAL A 58 4.29 12.54 7.93
CA VAL A 58 5.72 12.27 7.75
C VAL A 58 6.36 13.47 7.07
N GLY A 59 7.28 14.15 7.75
CA GLY A 59 7.85 15.41 7.27
C GLY A 59 6.77 16.46 6.98
N ASP A 60 6.76 17.00 5.76
CA ASP A 60 5.78 17.98 5.27
C ASP A 60 4.63 17.35 4.45
N SER A 61 4.51 16.02 4.49
CA SER A 61 3.51 15.24 3.76
C SER A 61 2.86 14.18 4.66
N ALA A 62 2.14 13.24 4.05
CA ALA A 62 1.55 12.09 4.74
C ALA A 62 1.90 10.78 4.04
N ALA A 63 2.10 9.74 4.83
CA ALA A 63 2.19 8.37 4.38
C ALA A 63 0.82 7.70 4.43
N LEU A 64 0.57 6.78 3.50
CA LEU A 64 -0.63 5.95 3.46
C LEU A 64 -0.31 4.59 4.10
N VAL A 65 -1.00 4.27 5.19
CA VAL A 65 -0.93 2.96 5.85
C VAL A 65 -1.97 2.03 5.21
N LEU A 66 -1.56 0.79 4.91
CA LEU A 66 -2.42 -0.29 4.47
C LEU A 66 -2.61 -1.24 5.67
N GLY A 67 -3.67 -1.01 6.44
CA GLY A 67 -3.91 -1.59 7.77
C GLY A 67 -4.67 -2.92 7.75
N ASP A 68 -5.39 -3.27 8.82
CA ASP A 68 -6.05 -4.58 9.01
C ASP A 68 -5.02 -5.73 9.10
N GLU A 69 -5.16 -6.81 8.34
CA GLU A 69 -4.25 -7.97 8.45
C GLU A 69 -2.98 -7.83 7.60
N PRO A 70 -1.82 -8.33 8.06
CA PRO A 70 -0.60 -8.43 7.26
C PRO A 70 -0.86 -9.17 5.94
N ALA A 71 -0.50 -8.54 4.81
CA ALA A 71 -0.72 -9.14 3.50
C ALA A 71 0.33 -8.66 2.48
N SER A 72 0.85 -9.60 1.69
CA SER A 72 1.69 -9.27 0.54
C SER A 72 0.91 -8.35 -0.40
N THR A 73 1.53 -7.27 -0.84
CA THR A 73 0.83 -6.23 -1.60
C THR A 73 1.56 -5.87 -2.88
N ALA A 74 0.81 -5.75 -3.97
CA ALA A 74 1.28 -5.26 -5.25
C ALA A 74 0.49 -4.02 -5.68
N TYR A 75 1.06 -3.21 -6.58
CA TYR A 75 0.34 -2.11 -7.23
C TYR A 75 0.07 -2.43 -8.70
N LEU A 76 -1.18 -2.30 -9.12
CA LEU A 76 -1.62 -2.49 -10.51
C LEU A 76 -1.93 -1.12 -11.13
N PRO A 77 -1.00 -0.53 -11.91
CA PRO A 77 -1.14 0.82 -12.44
C PRO A 77 -2.33 1.00 -13.40
N GLU A 78 -2.70 -0.04 -14.14
CA GLU A 78 -3.85 -0.05 -15.05
C GLU A 78 -5.20 0.14 -14.33
N HIS A 79 -5.24 -0.13 -13.02
CA HIS A 79 -6.42 0.00 -12.18
C HIS A 79 -6.26 1.08 -11.09
N GLY A 80 -5.05 1.62 -10.92
CA GLY A 80 -4.73 2.55 -9.85
C GLY A 80 -4.97 1.95 -8.46
N VAL A 81 -4.67 0.67 -8.25
CA VAL A 81 -5.05 -0.05 -7.03
C VAL A 81 -3.87 -0.81 -6.44
N PHE A 82 -3.74 -0.77 -5.11
CA PHE A 82 -2.98 -1.76 -4.39
C PHE A 82 -3.85 -3.00 -4.14
N VAL A 83 -3.37 -4.15 -4.57
CA VAL A 83 -4.00 -5.45 -4.32
C VAL A 83 -3.25 -6.14 -3.20
N ARG A 84 -3.98 -6.55 -2.18
CA ARG A 84 -3.47 -7.21 -0.98
C ARG A 84 -3.88 -8.66 -1.00
N TRP A 85 -2.92 -9.57 -0.99
CA TRP A 85 -3.16 -11.00 -1.02
C TRP A 85 -3.48 -11.53 0.38
N CYS A 86 -4.77 -11.74 0.68
CA CYS A 86 -5.19 -12.35 1.93
C CYS A 86 -5.29 -13.89 1.81
N ALA A 87 -5.90 -14.40 0.75
CA ALA A 87 -5.97 -15.84 0.44
C ALA A 87 -6.21 -16.09 -1.06
N ALA A 88 -5.49 -17.03 -1.66
CA ALA A 88 -5.71 -17.58 -2.99
C ALA A 88 -4.76 -18.78 -3.21
N ASP A 89 -5.08 -19.70 -4.13
CA ASP A 89 -4.22 -20.84 -4.42
C ASP A 89 -2.98 -20.42 -5.24
N SER A 90 -3.07 -19.32 -5.98
CA SER A 90 -1.97 -18.81 -6.80
C SER A 90 -2.11 -17.32 -7.17
N GLU A 91 -0.99 -16.71 -7.56
CA GLU A 91 -0.95 -15.31 -8.02
C GLU A 91 -1.83 -15.12 -9.25
N ALA A 92 -1.71 -16.03 -10.22
CA ALA A 92 -2.45 -15.97 -11.47
C ALA A 92 -3.97 -16.02 -11.24
N GLU A 93 -4.42 -16.87 -10.30
CA GLU A 93 -5.83 -16.91 -9.92
C GLU A 93 -6.26 -15.58 -9.30
N LEU A 94 -5.52 -15.08 -8.31
CA LEU A 94 -5.85 -13.84 -7.62
C LEU A 94 -5.94 -12.65 -8.61
N LEU A 95 -4.92 -12.47 -9.44
CA LEU A 95 -4.86 -11.39 -10.44
C LEU A 95 -5.99 -11.48 -11.45
N ALA A 96 -6.36 -12.69 -11.90
CA ALA A 96 -7.49 -12.88 -12.82
C ALA A 96 -8.85 -12.47 -12.22
N ARG A 97 -8.96 -12.39 -10.89
CA ARG A 97 -10.19 -11.96 -10.19
C ARG A 97 -10.27 -10.45 -9.95
N VAL A 98 -9.16 -9.71 -10.06
CA VAL A 98 -9.11 -8.27 -9.72
C VAL A 98 -10.17 -7.44 -10.45
N PRO A 99 -10.39 -7.57 -11.78
CA PRO A 99 -11.40 -6.74 -12.46
C PRO A 99 -12.82 -6.96 -11.94
N ALA A 100 -13.19 -8.21 -11.67
CA ALA A 100 -14.50 -8.54 -11.11
C ALA A 100 -14.63 -8.09 -9.64
N ALA A 101 -13.54 -8.21 -8.87
CA ALA A 101 -13.49 -7.75 -7.50
C ALA A 101 -13.66 -6.23 -7.40
N LEU A 102 -13.00 -5.46 -8.27
CA LEU A 102 -13.17 -4.00 -8.36
C LEU A 102 -14.60 -3.59 -8.68
N ALA A 103 -15.25 -4.29 -9.63
CA ALA A 103 -16.63 -3.98 -10.02
C ALA A 103 -17.66 -4.30 -8.93
N GLY A 104 -17.38 -5.30 -8.08
CA GLY A 104 -18.25 -5.72 -6.99
C GLY A 104 -17.88 -5.17 -5.62
N ALA A 105 -16.82 -4.37 -5.52
CA ALA A 105 -16.31 -3.87 -4.24
C ALA A 105 -17.33 -2.95 -3.55
N VAL A 106 -17.59 -3.24 -2.28
CA VAL A 106 -18.29 -2.33 -1.37
C VAL A 106 -17.22 -1.53 -0.64
N TRP A 107 -17.12 -0.24 -0.93
CA TRP A 107 -16.08 0.63 -0.38
C TRP A 107 -16.51 1.16 0.99
N GLU A 108 -15.69 0.92 2.02
CA GLU A 108 -16.06 1.20 3.41
C GLU A 108 -15.31 2.38 4.03
N HIS A 109 -14.18 2.78 3.43
CA HIS A 109 -13.34 3.86 3.94
C HIS A 109 -12.83 4.72 2.78
N GLU A 110 -12.82 6.04 2.94
CA GLU A 110 -12.22 6.98 1.98
C GLU A 110 -11.41 8.06 2.72
N VAL A 111 -10.13 8.20 2.37
CA VAL A 111 -9.28 9.32 2.81
C VAL A 111 -8.84 10.15 1.62
N ARG A 112 -8.59 11.44 1.86
CA ARG A 112 -7.99 12.32 0.86
C ARG A 112 -6.48 12.40 1.08
N TRP A 113 -5.71 11.85 0.16
CA TRP A 113 -4.25 11.81 0.23
C TRP A 113 -3.62 12.74 -0.80
N LYS A 114 -2.74 13.64 -0.36
CA LYS A 114 -2.00 14.54 -1.27
C LYS A 114 -0.59 13.99 -1.44
N VAL A 115 -0.21 13.71 -2.67
CA VAL A 115 1.12 13.18 -3.01
C VAL A 115 1.90 14.14 -3.91
N PRO A 116 3.20 14.34 -3.66
CA PRO A 116 4.07 15.17 -4.47
C PRO A 116 4.59 14.45 -5.73
N GLY A 117 4.28 13.17 -5.91
CA GLY A 117 4.76 12.34 -7.01
C GLY A 117 4.91 10.88 -6.56
N THR A 118 6.04 10.27 -6.92
CA THR A 118 6.38 8.89 -6.56
C THR A 118 6.28 8.63 -5.06
N VAL A 119 5.71 7.47 -4.72
CA VAL A 119 5.67 6.93 -3.36
C VAL A 119 6.38 5.57 -3.32
N VAL A 120 6.89 5.20 -2.16
CA VAL A 120 7.56 3.91 -1.93
C VAL A 120 6.71 3.10 -0.97
N LEU A 121 6.22 1.95 -1.43
CA LEU A 121 5.54 0.94 -0.63
C LEU A 121 6.59 -0.02 -0.03
N PHE A 122 6.57 -0.22 1.28
CA PHE A 122 7.49 -1.13 1.99
C PHE A 122 6.90 -1.53 3.34
N ASP A 123 7.57 -2.44 4.04
CA ASP A 123 7.22 -2.82 5.41
C ASP A 123 7.51 -1.68 6.39
N SER A 124 6.48 -1.24 7.13
CA SER A 124 6.55 -0.07 8.00
C SER A 124 7.58 -0.15 9.12
N ALA A 125 8.05 -1.35 9.49
CA ALA A 125 9.08 -1.51 10.52
C ALA A 125 10.46 -1.01 10.06
N TRP A 126 10.70 -0.88 8.75
CA TRP A 126 12.00 -0.45 8.23
C TRP A 126 12.13 1.07 8.18
N PRO A 127 13.31 1.63 8.50
CA PRO A 127 13.59 3.03 8.23
C PRO A 127 13.52 3.34 6.74
N GLY A 128 12.96 4.50 6.38
CA GLY A 128 12.82 4.94 4.99
C GLY A 128 14.14 5.00 4.19
N PRO A 129 15.26 5.51 4.75
CA PRO A 129 16.57 5.46 4.10
C PRO A 129 17.09 4.04 3.80
N GLU A 130 16.53 3.02 4.46
CA GLU A 130 16.98 1.63 4.37
C GLU A 130 16.08 0.76 3.49
N THR A 131 15.07 1.32 2.83
CA THR A 131 14.12 0.55 2.02
C THR A 131 14.78 -0.27 0.91
N GLU A 132 15.93 0.18 0.37
CA GLU A 132 16.67 -0.56 -0.66
C GLU A 132 17.26 -1.89 -0.14
N ARG A 133 17.32 -2.08 1.18
CA ARG A 133 17.80 -3.30 1.85
C ARG A 133 16.69 -4.34 2.07
N THR A 134 15.45 -3.99 1.75
CA THR A 134 14.26 -4.84 1.92
C THR A 134 13.38 -4.82 0.67
N ASP A 135 12.35 -5.65 0.65
CA ASP A 135 11.34 -5.61 -0.40
C ASP A 135 10.57 -4.28 -0.33
N HIS A 136 10.55 -3.59 -1.47
CA HIS A 136 9.90 -2.29 -1.61
C HIS A 136 9.38 -2.13 -3.03
N LEU A 137 8.42 -1.26 -3.26
CA LEU A 137 7.89 -0.96 -4.58
C LEU A 137 7.75 0.55 -4.76
N ARG A 138 8.43 1.09 -5.78
CA ARG A 138 8.23 2.48 -6.21
C ARG A 138 6.98 2.56 -7.06
N VAL A 139 6.01 3.37 -6.64
CA VAL A 139 4.76 3.62 -7.36
C VAL A 139 4.79 5.05 -7.89
N ALA A 140 4.91 5.20 -9.20
CA ALA A 140 4.87 6.49 -9.86
C ALA A 140 3.43 7.02 -9.88
N LEU A 141 3.18 8.10 -9.14
CA LEU A 141 1.92 8.82 -9.13
C LEU A 141 2.12 10.22 -9.69
N GLU A 142 1.08 10.74 -10.34
CA GLU A 142 1.05 12.14 -10.75
C GLU A 142 0.88 13.03 -9.52
N PRO A 143 1.62 14.14 -9.39
CA PRO A 143 1.43 15.06 -8.27
C PRO A 143 -0.02 15.56 -8.19
N GLY A 144 -0.64 15.46 -7.02
CA GLY A 144 -2.05 15.82 -6.84
C GLY A 144 -2.68 15.26 -5.57
N ALA A 145 -4.00 15.50 -5.46
CA ALA A 145 -4.84 14.90 -4.43
C ALA A 145 -5.53 13.65 -5.00
N TYR A 146 -5.64 12.63 -4.18
CA TYR A 146 -6.28 11.35 -4.48
C TYR A 146 -7.35 11.08 -3.43
N ALA A 147 -8.51 10.59 -3.85
CA ALA A 147 -9.39 9.84 -2.98
C ALA A 147 -8.82 8.42 -2.90
N VAL A 148 -8.57 7.95 -1.68
CA VAL A 148 -8.06 6.62 -1.42
C VAL A 148 -9.15 5.85 -0.72
N ARG A 149 -9.67 4.81 -1.37
CA ARG A 149 -10.74 3.99 -0.83
C ARG A 149 -10.36 2.54 -0.71
N ALA A 150 -10.90 1.86 0.29
CA ALA A 150 -10.56 0.49 0.59
C ALA A 150 -11.78 -0.44 0.69
N ALA A 151 -11.58 -1.69 0.28
CA ALA A 151 -12.57 -2.75 0.34
C ALA A 151 -11.90 -4.11 0.56
N GLN A 152 -12.57 -5.01 1.28
CA GLN A 152 -12.25 -6.43 1.33
C GLN A 152 -13.22 -7.18 0.42
N VAL A 153 -12.68 -8.04 -0.46
CA VAL A 153 -13.50 -8.74 -1.46
C VAL A 153 -13.21 -10.22 -1.45
N ARG A 154 -14.27 -11.03 -1.49
CA ARG A 154 -14.21 -12.48 -1.59
C ARG A 154 -14.77 -12.95 -2.94
N PRO A 155 -14.00 -12.86 -4.05
CA PRO A 155 -14.48 -13.20 -5.39
C PRO A 155 -14.66 -14.71 -5.62
N GLY A 156 -14.25 -15.55 -4.67
CA GLY A 156 -14.41 -17.00 -4.70
C GLY A 156 -14.41 -17.59 -3.28
N PRO A 157 -14.75 -18.88 -3.11
CA PRO A 157 -14.80 -19.50 -1.79
C PRO A 157 -13.46 -19.43 -1.05
N GLU A 158 -12.34 -19.66 -1.74
CA GLU A 158 -10.99 -19.66 -1.16
C GLU A 158 -10.16 -18.43 -1.56
N THR A 159 -10.76 -17.47 -2.27
CA THR A 159 -10.08 -16.25 -2.71
C THR A 159 -10.55 -15.07 -1.88
N TRP A 160 -9.64 -14.44 -1.15
CA TRP A 160 -9.87 -13.20 -0.41
C TRP A 160 -8.75 -12.21 -0.72
N LEU A 161 -9.12 -10.99 -1.09
CA LEU A 161 -8.18 -9.93 -1.38
C LEU A 161 -8.67 -8.58 -0.85
N GLY A 162 -7.72 -7.78 -0.37
CA GLY A 162 -7.93 -6.37 -0.06
C GLY A 162 -7.65 -5.51 -1.29
N LEU A 163 -8.47 -4.49 -1.49
CA LEU A 163 -8.29 -3.48 -2.53
C LEU A 163 -8.11 -2.12 -1.86
N VAL A 164 -7.07 -1.39 -2.26
CA VAL A 164 -6.90 0.04 -1.92
C VAL A 164 -6.75 0.82 -3.20
N GLN A 165 -7.81 1.50 -3.63
CA GLN A 165 -7.86 2.23 -4.89
C GLN A 165 -7.49 3.69 -4.71
N LEU A 166 -6.65 4.20 -5.61
CA LEU A 166 -6.25 5.59 -5.73
C LEU A 166 -6.98 6.24 -6.90
N GLU A 167 -7.94 7.12 -6.61
CA GLU A 167 -8.65 7.89 -7.63
C GLU A 167 -8.18 9.34 -7.61
N ARG A 168 -7.53 9.79 -8.69
CA ARG A 168 -7.02 11.17 -8.76
C ARG A 168 -8.19 12.15 -8.77
N LEU A 169 -8.17 13.07 -7.83
CA LEU A 169 -9.18 14.12 -7.74
C LEU A 169 -8.89 15.23 -8.76
N PRO A 170 -9.93 15.87 -9.31
CA PRO A 170 -9.75 17.04 -10.14
C PRO A 170 -9.03 18.14 -9.34
N ARG A 171 -8.22 18.94 -10.04
CA ARG A 171 -7.66 20.15 -9.44
C ARG A 171 -8.82 21.08 -9.11
N SER A 172 -8.97 21.40 -7.83
CA SER A 172 -9.78 22.54 -7.43
C SER A 172 -8.99 23.79 -7.83
N ASP A 173 -9.43 24.49 -8.87
CA ASP A 173 -8.94 25.82 -9.24
C ASP A 173 -9.26 26.85 -8.15
#